data_AF-A0A0P0NNP6-F1
#
_entry.id   AF-A0A0P0NNP6-F1
#
_cell.length_a   1.000
_cell.length_b   1.000
_cell.length_c   1.000
_cell.angle_alpha   90.00
_cell.angle_beta   90.00
_cell.angle_gamma   90.00
#
_symmetry.space_group_name_H-M   'P 1'
#
loop_
_entity.id
_entity.type
_entity.pdbx_description
1 polymer ?
#
loop_
_entity_poly.entity_id
_entity_poly.type
_entity_poly.pdbx_seq_one_letter_code
_entity_poly.pdbx_strand_id
1 'polypeptide(L)'
;MISSEQLNAKYGIPNANGIGYLTTIELPFEMRIAWQRSSYVTRIQCHKLIAEPLVATFDDILVHYGVQKIVELGIDLYGGCFNYRFMRGSTQTLSRHSWGTAIDLDPDRNLLRESSKTARFARSEYRDMIDIFYQHGFLSLGREKNYDWMHFEIAK
;
A
#
# COMPACT_ATOMS: atom_id res chain seq x y z
N MET A 1 13.17 6.81 -3.25
CA MET A 1 11.86 7.33 -2.79
C MET A 1 11.70 8.74 -3.30
N ILE A 2 10.51 9.05 -3.83
CA ILE A 2 10.13 10.39 -4.29
C ILE A 2 10.12 11.39 -3.11
N SER A 3 10.46 12.67 -3.32
CA SER A 3 10.37 13.73 -2.29
C SER A 3 8.95 14.31 -2.20
N SER A 4 8.63 15.05 -1.12
CA SER A 4 7.34 15.75 -1.02
C SER A 4 7.14 16.81 -2.13
N GLU A 5 8.21 17.47 -2.56
CA GLU A 5 8.19 18.43 -3.67
C GLU A 5 7.87 17.73 -4.99
N GLN A 6 8.51 16.59 -5.25
CA GLN A 6 8.23 15.78 -6.43
C GLN A 6 6.81 15.21 -6.40
N LEU A 7 6.31 14.81 -5.22
CA LEU A 7 4.91 14.41 -5.05
C LEU A 7 3.97 15.55 -5.38
N ASN A 8 4.20 16.74 -4.84
CA ASN A 8 3.39 17.93 -5.14
C ASN A 8 3.40 18.27 -6.63
N ALA A 9 4.56 18.17 -7.28
CA ALA A 9 4.69 18.46 -8.70
C ALA A 9 3.90 17.50 -9.59
N LYS A 10 3.85 16.20 -9.25
CA LYS A 10 3.23 15.17 -10.09
C LYS A 10 1.79 14.82 -9.68
N TYR A 11 1.54 14.73 -8.38
CA TYR A 11 0.28 14.28 -7.77
C TYR A 11 -0.52 15.44 -7.13
N GLY A 12 -0.01 16.66 -7.21
CA GLY A 12 -0.66 17.84 -6.64
C GLY A 12 -0.48 17.95 -5.11
N ILE A 13 -1.00 19.03 -4.55
CA ILE A 13 -0.97 19.30 -3.11
C ILE A 13 -2.13 18.54 -2.45
N PRO A 14 -1.86 17.67 -1.46
CA PRO A 14 -2.89 16.85 -0.84
C PRO A 14 -3.78 17.74 0.06
N ASN A 15 -5.02 17.31 0.25
CA ASN A 15 -5.95 17.96 1.18
C ASN A 15 -6.73 16.93 1.98
N ALA A 16 -7.28 17.33 3.12
CA ALA A 16 -7.97 16.44 4.05
C ALA A 16 -9.14 15.67 3.43
N ASN A 17 -9.77 16.24 2.40
CA ASN A 17 -10.98 15.69 1.79
C ASN A 17 -10.68 14.89 0.51
N GLY A 18 -9.42 14.84 0.05
CA GLY A 18 -9.04 14.16 -1.19
C GLY A 18 -9.58 14.79 -2.48
N ILE A 19 -10.17 15.98 -2.41
CA ILE A 19 -10.90 16.60 -3.52
C ILE A 19 -9.92 16.94 -4.65
N GLY A 20 -10.27 16.54 -5.87
CA GLY A 20 -9.53 16.85 -7.10
C GLY A 20 -8.47 15.82 -7.52
N TYR A 21 -8.14 14.87 -6.66
CA TYR A 21 -7.07 13.90 -6.94
C TYR A 21 -7.37 12.44 -6.57
N LEU A 22 -8.28 12.17 -5.63
CA LEU A 22 -8.69 10.79 -5.34
C LEU A 22 -9.70 10.26 -6.36
N THR A 23 -9.62 8.97 -6.64
CA THR A 23 -10.63 8.18 -7.32
C THR A 23 -10.89 6.91 -6.53
N THR A 24 -12.00 6.24 -6.82
CA THR A 24 -12.33 4.92 -6.24
C THR A 24 -12.04 3.84 -7.27
N ILE A 25 -11.30 2.81 -6.87
CA ILE A 25 -11.07 1.61 -7.68
C ILE A 25 -11.88 0.44 -7.12
N GLU A 26 -12.28 -0.48 -8.00
CA GLU A 26 -12.76 -1.81 -7.61
C GLU A 26 -11.55 -2.72 -7.44
N LEU A 27 -11.56 -3.56 -6.41
CA LEU A 27 -10.49 -4.53 -6.16
C LEU A 27 -10.77 -5.86 -6.89
N PRO A 28 -9.75 -6.50 -7.47
CA PRO A 28 -9.88 -7.82 -8.10
C PRO A 28 -10.31 -8.95 -7.15
N PHE A 29 -10.09 -8.76 -5.86
CA PHE A 29 -10.53 -9.65 -4.79
C PHE A 29 -10.88 -8.85 -3.54
N GLU A 30 -11.76 -9.38 -2.70
CA GLU A 30 -12.14 -8.75 -1.44
C GLU A 30 -10.95 -8.72 -0.47
N MET A 31 -10.77 -7.59 0.21
CA MET A 31 -9.77 -7.45 1.26
C MET A 31 -10.42 -7.35 2.63
N ARG A 32 -9.93 -8.11 3.61
CA ARG A 32 -10.34 -8.01 5.01
C ARG A 32 -9.72 -6.78 5.66
N ILE A 33 -10.48 -6.04 6.45
CA ILE A 33 -9.94 -4.95 7.25
C ILE A 33 -9.04 -5.55 8.35
N ALA A 34 -7.77 -5.18 8.40
CA ALA A 34 -6.78 -5.84 9.26
C ALA A 34 -7.19 -5.91 10.75
N TRP A 35 -7.72 -4.81 11.28
CA TRP A 35 -8.20 -4.66 12.67
C TRP A 35 -9.65 -5.10 12.90
N GLN A 36 -10.39 -5.49 11.86
CA GLN A 36 -11.77 -5.98 11.94
C GLN A 36 -12.01 -7.02 10.85
N ARG A 37 -11.42 -8.21 11.03
CA ARG A 37 -11.31 -9.24 9.97
C ARG A 37 -12.64 -9.89 9.54
N SER A 38 -13.75 -9.55 10.19
CA SER A 38 -15.12 -9.88 9.76
C SER A 38 -15.72 -8.85 8.81
N SER A 39 -14.99 -7.77 8.51
CA SER A 39 -15.37 -6.70 7.59
C SER A 39 -14.44 -6.71 6.39
N TYR A 40 -15.01 -6.40 5.23
CA TYR A 40 -14.36 -6.52 3.94
C TYR A 40 -14.52 -5.22 3.16
N VAL A 41 -13.55 -4.93 2.30
CA VAL A 41 -13.62 -3.87 1.31
C VAL A 41 -13.50 -4.50 -0.08
N THR A 42 -14.40 -4.10 -0.97
CA THR A 42 -14.34 -4.40 -2.41
C THR A 42 -13.84 -3.22 -3.22
N ARG A 43 -13.76 -2.05 -2.58
CA ARG A 43 -13.40 -0.77 -3.19
C ARG A 43 -12.51 0.02 -2.24
N ILE A 44 -11.52 0.71 -2.79
CA ILE A 44 -10.66 1.63 -2.04
C ILE A 44 -10.45 2.94 -2.80
N GLN A 45 -10.07 3.99 -2.07
CA GLN A 45 -9.69 5.26 -2.66
C GLN A 45 -8.18 5.39 -2.75
N CYS A 46 -7.70 5.79 -3.92
CA CYS A 46 -6.29 6.09 -4.21
C CYS A 46 -6.17 7.31 -5.14
N HIS A 47 -4.95 7.78 -5.40
CA HIS A 47 -4.73 8.85 -6.34
C HIS A 47 -5.09 8.40 -7.77
N LYS A 48 -5.81 9.25 -8.53
CA LYS A 48 -6.25 8.96 -9.90
C LYS A 48 -5.14 8.47 -10.85
N LEU A 49 -3.93 9.02 -10.70
CA LEU A 49 -2.76 8.65 -11.50
C LEU A 49 -2.15 7.28 -11.16
N ILE A 50 -2.47 6.68 -10.00
CA ILE A 50 -2.00 5.34 -9.63
C ILE A 50 -3.11 4.30 -9.67
N ALA A 51 -4.32 4.69 -10.06
CA ALA A 51 -5.50 3.81 -10.03
C ALA A 51 -5.30 2.57 -10.90
N GLU A 52 -4.94 2.74 -12.17
CA GLU A 52 -4.70 1.64 -13.10
C GLU A 52 -3.50 0.75 -12.67
N PRO A 53 -2.31 1.30 -12.35
CA PRO A 53 -1.20 0.49 -11.82
C PRO A 53 -1.55 -0.30 -10.55
N LEU A 54 -2.33 0.30 -9.64
CA LEU A 54 -2.71 -0.36 -8.40
C LEU A 54 -3.70 -1.52 -8.64
N VAL A 55 -4.66 -1.34 -9.55
CA VAL A 55 -5.56 -2.42 -9.97
C VAL A 55 -4.77 -3.55 -10.62
N ALA A 56 -3.89 -3.22 -11.57
CA ALA A 56 -3.04 -4.21 -12.24
C ALA A 56 -2.13 -4.98 -11.27
N THR A 57 -1.62 -4.31 -10.23
CA THR A 57 -0.86 -4.96 -9.15
C THR A 57 -1.70 -6.04 -8.46
N PHE A 58 -2.96 -5.75 -8.11
CA PHE A 58 -3.82 -6.74 -7.46
C PHE A 58 -4.31 -7.83 -8.41
N ASP A 59 -4.49 -7.52 -9.69
CA ASP A 59 -4.81 -8.52 -10.71
C ASP A 59 -3.66 -9.54 -10.85
N ASP A 60 -2.42 -9.08 -10.94
CA ASP A 60 -1.26 -9.97 -11.04
C ASP A 60 -1.03 -10.76 -9.75
N ILE A 61 -1.26 -10.17 -8.58
CA ILE A 61 -1.26 -10.89 -7.30
C ILE A 61 -2.33 -11.99 -7.30
N LEU A 62 -3.53 -11.69 -7.80
CA LEU A 62 -4.63 -12.66 -7.91
C LEU A 62 -4.28 -13.79 -8.86
N VAL A 63 -3.72 -13.49 -10.02
CA VAL A 63 -3.28 -14.49 -11.01
C VAL A 63 -2.17 -15.38 -10.45
N HIS A 64 -1.20 -14.79 -9.75
CA HIS A 64 -0.05 -15.54 -9.23
C HIS A 64 -0.41 -16.45 -8.05
N TYR A 65 -1.12 -15.93 -7.05
CA TYR A 65 -1.38 -16.65 -5.80
C TYR A 65 -2.74 -17.35 -5.78
N GLY A 66 -3.74 -16.79 -6.45
CA GLY A 66 -5.14 -17.17 -6.24
C GLY A 66 -5.69 -16.76 -4.87
N VAL A 67 -7.02 -16.63 -4.77
CA VAL A 67 -7.70 -16.11 -3.57
C VAL A 67 -7.37 -16.91 -2.31
N GLN A 68 -7.34 -18.24 -2.40
CA GLN A 68 -7.07 -19.10 -1.24
C GLN A 68 -5.71 -18.80 -0.62
N LYS A 69 -4.66 -18.66 -1.45
CA LYS A 69 -3.30 -18.40 -0.97
C LYS A 69 -3.15 -16.97 -0.49
N ILE A 70 -3.77 -16.00 -1.16
CA ILE A 70 -3.85 -14.60 -0.71
C ILE A 70 -4.37 -14.53 0.74
N VAL A 71 -5.48 -15.23 1.03
CA VAL A 71 -6.11 -15.25 2.35
C VAL A 71 -5.25 -15.97 3.39
N GLU A 72 -4.63 -17.10 3.01
CA GLU A 72 -3.72 -17.88 3.86
C GLU A 72 -2.50 -17.03 4.28
N LEU A 73 -1.91 -16.32 3.31
CA LEU A 73 -0.77 -15.43 3.54
C LEU A 73 -1.19 -14.13 4.22
N GLY A 74 -2.47 -13.75 4.14
CA GLY A 74 -3.01 -12.48 4.66
C GLY A 74 -2.59 -11.28 3.84
N ILE A 75 -2.33 -11.47 2.54
CA ILE A 75 -2.08 -10.40 1.57
C ILE A 75 -3.34 -9.52 1.43
N ASP A 76 -4.52 -10.09 1.68
CA ASP A 76 -5.81 -9.40 1.70
C ASP A 76 -6.09 -8.60 2.98
N LEU A 77 -5.18 -8.57 3.96
CA LEU A 77 -5.36 -7.79 5.18
C LEU A 77 -5.08 -6.31 4.90
N TYR A 78 -6.12 -5.55 4.59
CA TYR A 78 -6.02 -4.13 4.22
C TYR A 78 -5.70 -3.24 5.42
N GLY A 79 -4.59 -2.48 5.31
CA GLY A 79 -4.13 -1.50 6.29
C GLY A 79 -4.47 -0.04 5.98
N GLY A 80 -4.87 0.25 4.73
CA GLY A 80 -5.26 1.60 4.30
C GLY A 80 -4.50 2.10 3.07
N CYS A 81 -5.15 2.91 2.23
CA CYS A 81 -4.54 3.57 1.07
C CYS A 81 -4.51 5.10 1.21
N PHE A 82 -5.66 5.75 1.36
CA PHE A 82 -5.74 7.18 1.66
C PHE A 82 -5.99 7.46 3.14
N ASN A 83 -5.19 8.37 3.70
CA ASN A 83 -5.41 8.97 5.02
C ASN A 83 -4.60 10.27 5.11
N TYR A 84 -5.27 11.42 5.16
CA TYR A 84 -4.60 12.71 5.29
C TYR A 84 -4.07 12.92 6.71
N ARG A 85 -2.78 12.65 6.89
CA ARG A 85 -2.10 12.75 8.19
C ARG A 85 -0.61 13.06 8.05
N PHE A 86 -0.02 13.52 9.15
CA PHE A 86 1.43 13.53 9.28
C PHE A 86 1.98 12.11 9.39
N MET A 87 3.25 11.95 9.01
CA MET A 87 4.01 10.73 9.30
C MET A 87 4.04 10.51 10.82
N ARG A 88 4.05 9.25 11.24
CA ARG A 88 4.07 8.91 12.67
C ARG A 88 5.32 9.51 13.32
N GLY A 89 5.12 10.38 14.31
CA GLY A 89 6.21 11.08 15.00
C GLY A 89 6.73 12.35 14.30
N SER A 90 6.10 12.78 13.19
CA SER A 90 6.39 14.06 12.54
C SER A 90 5.26 15.07 12.78
N THR A 91 5.63 16.34 12.88
CA THR A 91 4.68 17.48 12.91
C THR A 91 4.77 18.35 11.66
N GLN A 92 5.66 18.01 10.72
CA GLN A 92 5.98 18.83 9.54
C GLN A 92 5.85 18.04 8.23
N THR A 93 6.01 16.72 8.27
CA THR A 93 6.04 15.88 7.07
C THR A 93 4.76 15.06 6.95
N LEU A 94 4.00 15.29 5.88
CA LEU A 94 2.84 14.48 5.56
C LEU A 94 3.24 13.05 5.15
N SER A 95 2.40 12.09 5.54
CA SER A 95 2.52 10.71 5.09
C SER A 95 2.18 10.59 3.61
N ARG A 96 2.72 9.59 2.92
CA ARG A 96 2.38 9.26 1.53
C ARG A 96 0.92 8.88 1.33
N HIS A 97 0.28 8.35 2.38
CA HIS A 97 -1.16 8.14 2.40
C HIS A 97 -1.96 9.43 2.21
N SER A 98 -1.39 10.61 2.50
CA SER A 98 -2.08 11.89 2.28
C SER A 98 -2.27 12.21 0.80
N TRP A 99 -1.42 11.70 -0.08
CA TRP A 99 -1.60 11.81 -1.54
C TRP A 99 -2.45 10.66 -2.10
N GLY A 100 -2.74 9.61 -1.33
CA GLY A 100 -3.34 8.39 -1.85
C GLY A 100 -2.40 7.61 -2.78
N THR A 101 -1.08 7.73 -2.58
CA THR A 101 -0.04 7.11 -3.42
C THR A 101 0.71 5.98 -2.70
N ALA A 102 0.13 5.45 -1.63
CA ALA A 102 0.68 4.37 -0.83
C ALA A 102 -0.42 3.43 -0.35
N ILE A 103 -0.08 2.19 -0.03
CA ILE A 103 -0.97 1.22 0.59
C ILE A 103 -0.22 0.40 1.65
N ASP A 104 -0.89 0.15 2.77
CA ASP A 104 -0.42 -0.77 3.80
C ASP A 104 -1.16 -2.11 3.70
N LEU A 105 -0.42 -3.22 3.76
CA LEU A 105 -0.96 -4.59 3.83
C LEU A 105 -0.43 -5.32 5.08
N ASP A 106 -1.30 -6.08 5.73
CA ASP A 106 -1.03 -6.87 6.94
C ASP A 106 -0.28 -6.10 8.06
N PRO A 107 -0.78 -4.93 8.48
CA PRO A 107 -0.09 -4.06 9.44
C PRO A 107 0.06 -4.69 10.84
N ASP A 108 -0.82 -5.61 11.22
CA ASP A 108 -0.77 -6.29 12.53
C ASP A 108 0.46 -7.20 12.66
N ARG A 109 1.00 -7.70 11.54
CA ARG A 109 2.11 -8.68 11.49
C ARG A 109 3.37 -8.15 10.80
N ASN A 110 3.37 -6.86 10.43
CA ASN A 110 4.49 -6.16 9.82
C ASN A 110 4.63 -4.77 10.46
N LEU A 111 5.19 -4.73 11.67
CA LEU A 111 5.24 -3.51 12.46
C LEU A 111 6.26 -2.50 11.90
N LEU A 112 6.02 -1.21 12.17
CA LEU A 112 6.82 -0.09 11.68
C LEU A 112 8.35 -0.25 11.91
N ARG A 113 8.75 -0.91 13.01
CA ARG A 113 10.16 -1.09 13.41
C ARG A 113 10.62 -2.55 13.32
N GLU A 114 10.08 -3.31 12.38
CA GLU A 114 10.55 -4.66 12.09
C GLU A 114 11.50 -4.70 10.90
N SER A 115 12.51 -5.57 10.98
CA SER A 115 13.44 -5.82 9.88
C SER A 115 13.11 -7.13 9.17
N SER A 116 13.87 -7.46 8.14
CA SER A 116 13.79 -8.71 7.39
C SER A 116 13.91 -9.96 8.26
N LYS A 117 14.49 -9.82 9.47
CA LYS A 117 14.60 -10.91 10.45
C LYS A 117 13.26 -11.31 11.07
N THR A 118 12.30 -10.39 11.17
CA THR A 118 11.06 -10.60 11.93
C THR A 118 9.81 -10.37 11.09
N ALA A 119 9.85 -9.41 10.16
CA ALA A 119 8.70 -9.04 9.34
C ALA A 119 8.16 -10.23 8.54
N ARG A 120 6.83 -10.32 8.45
CA ARG A 120 6.14 -11.38 7.71
C ARG A 120 6.48 -11.31 6.22
N PHE A 121 6.37 -10.13 5.62
CA PHE A 121 6.60 -9.89 4.19
C PHE A 121 8.06 -9.97 3.75
N ALA A 122 9.00 -10.13 4.68
CA ALA A 122 10.39 -10.38 4.33
C ALA A 122 10.69 -11.82 3.92
N ARG A 123 9.74 -12.72 4.14
CA ARG A 123 9.92 -14.15 3.90
C ARG A 123 9.69 -14.49 2.42
N SER A 124 10.26 -15.61 1.97
CA SER A 124 10.35 -15.96 0.55
C SER A 124 9.01 -16.05 -0.15
N GLU A 125 7.95 -16.44 0.54
CA GLU A 125 6.61 -16.59 -0.03
C GLU A 125 5.96 -15.26 -0.45
N TYR A 126 6.48 -14.11 0.02
CA TYR A 126 6.02 -12.77 -0.36
C TYR A 126 6.91 -12.10 -1.40
N ARG A 127 7.97 -12.78 -1.86
CA ARG A 127 8.91 -12.21 -2.82
C ARG A 127 8.20 -11.79 -4.10
N ASP A 128 7.38 -12.66 -4.66
CA ASP A 128 6.66 -12.41 -5.92
C ASP A 128 5.62 -11.29 -5.76
N MET A 129 4.89 -11.24 -4.63
CA MET A 129 4.02 -10.11 -4.31
C MET A 129 4.78 -8.77 -4.36
N ILE A 130 5.94 -8.68 -3.70
CA ILE A 130 6.73 -7.44 -3.72
C ILE A 130 7.28 -7.18 -5.12
N ASP A 131 7.73 -8.21 -5.86
CA ASP A 131 8.22 -8.05 -7.23
C ASP A 131 7.12 -7.51 -8.16
N ILE A 132 5.86 -7.96 -8.00
CA ILE A 132 4.69 -7.45 -8.72
C ILE A 132 4.46 -5.95 -8.41
N PHE A 133 4.52 -5.54 -7.14
CA PHE A 133 4.47 -4.10 -6.80
C PHE A 133 5.54 -3.29 -7.55
N TYR A 134 6.78 -3.81 -7.65
CA TYR A 134 7.86 -3.15 -8.38
C TYR A 134 7.61 -3.09 -9.90
N GLN A 135 7.03 -4.14 -10.48
CA GLN A 135 6.65 -4.15 -11.90
C GLN A 135 5.66 -3.04 -12.25
N HIS A 136 4.74 -2.74 -11.33
CA HIS A 136 3.73 -1.68 -11.48
C HIS A 136 4.17 -0.31 -10.95
N GLY A 137 5.47 -0.14 -10.67
CA GLY A 137 6.05 1.16 -10.33
C GLY A 137 5.97 1.55 -8.86
N PHE A 138 5.59 0.63 -7.96
CA PHE A 138 5.65 0.82 -6.52
C PHE A 138 6.99 0.34 -5.94
N LEU A 139 7.28 0.73 -4.71
CA LEU A 139 8.42 0.30 -3.91
C LEU A 139 7.92 -0.20 -2.56
N SER A 140 8.64 -1.16 -1.97
CA SER A 140 8.42 -1.58 -0.60
C SER A 140 9.43 -0.88 0.31
N LEU A 141 8.98 -0.18 1.36
CA LEU A 141 9.90 0.36 2.36
C LEU A 141 10.67 -0.76 3.07
N GLY A 142 10.00 -1.89 3.31
CA GLY A 142 10.64 -3.10 3.82
C GLY A 142 11.85 -3.53 3.00
N ARG A 143 11.71 -3.62 1.67
CA ARG A 143 12.82 -4.00 0.79
C ARG A 143 13.88 -2.89 0.64
N GLU A 144 13.47 -1.64 0.50
CA GLU A 144 14.39 -0.52 0.25
C GLU A 144 15.17 -0.06 1.49
N LYS A 145 14.57 -0.22 2.68
CA LYS A 145 15.06 0.37 3.93
C LYS A 145 15.10 -0.58 5.11
N ASN A 146 14.57 -1.79 4.97
CA ASN A 146 14.55 -2.80 6.02
C ASN A 146 13.75 -2.37 7.27
N TYR A 147 12.68 -1.60 7.07
CA TYR A 147 11.67 -1.25 8.07
C TYR A 147 10.32 -1.00 7.37
N ASP A 148 9.23 -0.98 8.13
CA ASP A 148 7.87 -0.71 7.60
C ASP A 148 7.47 -1.63 6.43
N TRP A 149 7.57 -2.95 6.67
CA TRP A 149 7.36 -3.95 5.61
C TRP A 149 5.94 -4.00 5.06
N MET A 150 4.94 -3.50 5.80
CA MET A 150 3.56 -3.36 5.34
C MET A 150 3.39 -2.33 4.22
N HIS A 151 4.29 -1.34 4.14
CA HIS A 151 4.09 -0.13 3.36
C HIS A 151 4.66 -0.24 1.94
N PHE A 152 3.80 0.00 0.97
CA PHE A 152 4.13 0.13 -0.45
C PHE A 152 3.78 1.52 -0.95
N GLU A 153 4.69 2.18 -1.68
CA GLU A 153 4.46 3.53 -2.22
C GLU A 153 4.94 3.66 -3.66
N ILE A 154 4.36 4.61 -4.40
CA ILE A 154 4.80 4.89 -5.76
C ILE A 154 6.28 5.34 -5.79
N ALA A 155 7.05 4.82 -6.75
CA ALA A 155 8.49 5.07 -6.83
C ALA A 155 8.82 6.50 -7.29
N LYS A 156 8.06 7.02 -8.27
CA LYS A 156 8.32 8.24 -9.04
C LYS A 156 7.05 8.86 -9.59
#